data_AF-A0A970EZR5-F1
#
_entry.id   AF-A0A970EZR5-F1
#
_cell.length_a   1.000
_cell.length_b   1.000
_cell.length_c   1.000
_cell.angle_alpha   90.00
_cell.angle_beta   90.00
_cell.angle_gamma   90.00
#
_symmetry.space_group_name_H-M   'P 1'
#
loop_
_entity.id
_entity.type
_entity.pdbx_description
1 polymer ?
#
loop_
_entity_poly.entity_id
_entity_poly.type
_entity_poly.pdbx_seq_one_letter_code
_entity_poly.pdbx_strand_id
1 'polypeptide(L)'
;MKIVYASEQDSQFIFDNDKHLPGDFVLSKISDREIIIAKDNDVNVGWLRYGYFWDNIPFMNMLFVLDGHRNRGIGCYVAHTHSYL
;
A
#
# COMPACT_ATOMS: atom_id res chain seq x y z
N MET A 1 -8.70 -10.58 -6.70
CA MET A 1 -7.55 -9.70 -6.39
C MET A 1 -7.69 -8.39 -7.14
N LYS A 2 -7.75 -7.26 -6.43
CA LYS A 2 -7.75 -5.90 -7.00
C LYS A 2 -6.58 -5.13 -6.42
N ILE A 3 -5.87 -4.36 -7.25
CA ILE A 3 -4.80 -3.46 -6.83
C ILE A 3 -5.27 -2.05 -7.14
N VAL A 4 -5.41 -1.23 -6.10
CA VAL A 4 -5.97 0.13 -6.21
C VAL A 4 -5.18 1.08 -5.33
N TYR A 5 -5.18 2.37 -5.67
CA TYR A 5 -4.74 3.38 -4.72
C TYR A 5 -5.63 3.33 -3.48
N ALA A 6 -5.01 3.57 -2.32
CA ALA A 6 -5.73 3.69 -1.07
C ALA A 6 -6.73 4.86 -1.14
N SER A 7 -7.84 4.70 -0.45
CA SER A 7 -8.83 5.74 -0.20
C SER A 7 -8.92 6.03 1.30
N GLU A 8 -9.62 7.09 1.69
CA GLU A 8 -9.85 7.39 3.11
C GLU A 8 -10.50 6.23 3.88
N GLN A 9 -11.28 5.38 3.21
CA GLN A 9 -11.90 4.20 3.80
C GLN A 9 -10.86 3.13 4.21
N ASP A 10 -9.66 3.16 3.62
CA ASP A 10 -8.57 2.25 3.92
C ASP A 10 -7.64 2.80 5.03
N SER A 11 -7.85 4.04 5.49
CA SER A 11 -6.98 4.72 6.46
C SER A 11 -6.83 3.97 7.78
N GLN A 12 -7.94 3.48 8.35
CA GLN A 12 -7.90 2.71 9.60
C GLN A 12 -7.10 1.42 9.44
N PHE A 13 -7.28 0.71 8.31
CA PHE A 13 -6.51 -0.50 8.02
C PHE A 13 -5.01 -0.22 7.96
N ILE A 14 -4.60 0.89 7.32
CA ILE A 14 -3.19 1.29 7.27
C ILE A 14 -2.68 1.67 8.66
N PHE A 15 -3.44 2.48 9.40
CA PHE A 15 -3.09 2.92 10.75
C PHE A 15 -2.84 1.73 11.70
N ASP A 16 -3.69 0.71 11.63
CA ASP A 16 -3.59 -0.46 12.50
C ASP A 16 -2.40 -1.38 12.16
N ASN A 17 -1.95 -1.39 10.90
CA ASN A 17 -0.98 -2.37 10.39
C ASN A 17 0.41 -1.78 10.06
N ASP A 18 0.52 -0.53 9.59
CA ASP A 18 1.79 0.13 9.26
C ASP A 18 2.31 0.93 10.46
N LYS A 19 2.97 0.22 11.39
CA LYS A 19 3.59 0.82 12.59
C LYS A 19 4.75 1.78 12.28
N HIS A 20 5.23 1.83 11.04
CA HIS A 20 6.32 2.70 10.61
C HIS A 20 5.83 4.03 10.04
N LEU A 21 4.53 4.17 9.79
CA LEU A 21 3.89 5.40 9.38
C LEU A 21 3.18 6.03 10.58
N PRO A 22 3.61 7.20 11.08
CA PRO A 22 2.88 7.87 12.14
C PRO A 22 1.47 8.23 11.65
N GLY A 23 0.47 8.01 12.51
CA GLY A 23 -0.94 8.09 12.13
C GLY A 23 -1.36 9.40 11.48
N ASP A 24 -0.79 10.51 11.95
CA ASP A 24 -1.06 11.86 11.43
C ASP A 24 -0.70 12.01 9.94
N PHE A 25 0.17 11.15 9.41
CA PHE A 25 0.57 11.15 8.00
C PHE A 25 -0.20 10.17 7.12
N VAL A 26 -1.08 9.32 7.67
CA VAL A 26 -1.79 8.31 6.86
C VAL A 26 -2.66 8.99 5.80
N LEU A 27 -3.44 10.00 6.18
CA LEU A 27 -4.33 10.71 5.26
C LEU A 27 -3.57 11.52 4.20
N SER A 28 -2.46 12.15 4.55
CA SER A 28 -1.64 12.86 3.57
C SER A 28 -1.05 11.89 2.54
N LYS A 29 -0.53 10.73 2.99
CA LYS A 29 -0.01 9.70 2.09
C LYS A 29 -1.07 9.09 1.17
N ILE A 30 -2.31 8.98 1.63
CA ILE A 30 -3.45 8.59 0.79
C ILE A 30 -3.74 9.68 -0.25
N SER A 31 -3.81 10.95 0.17
CA SER A 31 -4.03 12.11 -0.71
C SER A 31 -2.97 12.20 -1.81
N ASP A 32 -1.71 11.97 -1.45
CA ASP A 32 -0.56 12.01 -2.35
C ASP A 32 -0.45 10.76 -3.24
N ARG A 33 -1.41 9.82 -3.15
CA ARG A 33 -1.43 8.52 -3.86
C ARG A 33 -0.19 7.67 -3.62
N GLU A 34 0.44 7.79 -2.46
CA GLU A 34 1.67 7.08 -2.10
C GLU A 34 1.42 5.71 -1.47
N ILE A 35 0.16 5.28 -1.39
CA ILE A 35 -0.24 3.99 -0.82
C ILE A 35 -1.14 3.25 -1.82
N ILE A 36 -0.77 2.00 -2.09
CA ILE A 36 -1.50 1.05 -2.93
C ILE A 36 -1.98 -0.10 -2.04
N ILE A 37 -3.25 -0.48 -2.17
CA ILE A 37 -3.87 -1.57 -1.42
C ILE A 37 -4.07 -2.78 -2.32
N ALA A 38 -3.71 -3.96 -1.80
CA ALA A 38 -4.12 -5.23 -2.35
C ALA A 38 -5.43 -5.67 -1.69
N LYS A 39 -6.48 -5.88 -2.50
CA LYS A 39 -7.78 -6.36 -2.03
C LYS A 39 -8.08 -7.77 -2.54
N ASP A 40 -8.44 -8.66 -1.65
CA ASP A 40 -8.97 -9.99 -1.97
C ASP A 40 -10.44 -10.07 -1.53
N ASN A 41 -11.36 -10.31 -2.47
CA ASN A 41 -12.82 -10.23 -2.23
C ASN A 41 -13.25 -8.96 -1.48
N ASP A 42 -12.72 -7.80 -1.90
CA ASP A 42 -12.93 -6.47 -1.30
C ASP A 42 -12.42 -6.29 0.15
N VAL A 43 -11.71 -7.29 0.69
CA VAL A 43 -10.98 -7.21 1.97
C VAL A 43 -9.54 -6.77 1.71
N ASN A 44 -9.04 -5.83 2.50
CA ASN A 44 -7.64 -5.38 2.44
C ASN A 44 -6.72 -6.49 2.99
N VAL A 45 -5.80 -6.97 2.15
CA VAL A 45 -4.90 -8.10 2.48
C VAL A 45 -3.42 -7.74 2.46
N GLY A 46 -3.09 -6.52 2.07
CA GLY A 46 -1.73 -6.00 2.02
C GLY A 46 -1.69 -4.59 1.46
N TRP A 47 -0.52 -3.96 1.57
CA TRP A 47 -0.29 -2.63 1.03
C TRP A 47 1.15 -2.48 0.54
N LEU A 48 1.33 -1.57 -0.40
CA LEU A 48 2.62 -1.03 -0.81
C LEU A 48 2.58 0.47 -0.54
N ARG A 49 3.56 0.96 0.20
CA ARG A 49 3.82 2.38 0.38
C ARG A 49 5.09 2.73 -0.36
N TYR A 50 5.04 3.77 -1.17
CA TYR A 50 6.20 4.30 -1.85
C TYR A 50 6.37 5.79 -1.53
N GLY A 51 7.44 6.39 -2.03
CA GLY A 51 7.71 7.81 -1.94
C GLY A 51 8.77 8.16 -2.97
N TYR A 52 9.23 9.42 -2.97
CA TYR A 52 10.19 9.89 -3.95
C TYR A 52 11.47 10.39 -3.27
N PHE A 53 12.63 9.88 -3.71
CA PHE A 53 13.91 10.53 -3.44
C PHE A 53 14.09 11.70 -4.39
N TRP A 54 14.54 12.84 -3.85
CA TRP A 54 14.77 14.08 -4.62
C TRP A 54 13.60 14.46 -5.53
N ASP A 55 12.38 14.15 -5.09
CA ASP A 55 11.11 14.40 -5.78
C ASP A 55 10.96 13.72 -7.16
N ASN A 56 11.88 12.84 -7.56
CA ASN A 56 11.90 12.29 -8.92
C ASN A 56 12.21 10.79 -9.03
N ILE A 57 12.84 10.18 -8.02
CA ILE A 57 13.16 8.75 -8.05
C ILE A 57 12.20 8.00 -7.12
N PRO A 58 11.26 7.18 -7.65
CA PRO A 58 10.35 6.42 -6.80
C PRO A 58 11.11 5.35 -6.02
N PHE A 59 10.76 5.21 -4.74
CA PHE A 59 11.30 4.20 -3.85
C PHE A 59 10.18 3.53 -3.05
N MET A 60 10.23 2.20 -2.99
CA MET A 60 9.27 1.40 -2.23
C MET A 60 9.65 1.42 -0.75
N ASN A 61 9.02 2.31 0.01
CA ASN A 61 9.20 2.46 1.45
C ASN A 61 8.79 1.21 2.22
N MET A 62 7.69 0.57 1.82
CA MET A 62 7.18 -0.62 2.49
C MET A 62 6.35 -1.48 1.54
N LEU A 63 6.48 -2.80 1.64
CA LEU A 63 5.59 -3.77 1.04
C LEU A 63 5.24 -4.81 2.10
N PHE A 64 3.94 -4.97 2.36
CA PHE A 64 3.47 -5.90 3.36
C PHE A 64 2.23 -6.65 2.88
N VAL A 65 2.18 -7.95 3.20
CA VAL A 65 1.03 -8.83 2.96
C VAL A 65 0.72 -9.54 4.28
N LEU A 66 -0.56 -9.56 4.66
CA LEU A 66 -1.02 -10.24 5.87
C LEU A 66 -0.65 -11.72 5.85
N ASP A 67 -0.30 -12.30 7.00
CA ASP A 67 0.29 -13.64 7.11
C ASP A 67 -0.54 -14.73 6.42
N GLY A 68 -1.87 -14.70 6.56
CA GLY A 68 -2.80 -15.67 5.93
C GLY A 68 -2.87 -15.59 4.39
N HIS A 69 -2.33 -14.53 3.80
CA HIS A 69 -2.37 -14.26 2.35
C HIS A 69 -0.97 -14.34 1.70
N ARG A 70 0.08 -14.66 2.46
CA ARG A 70 1.45 -14.83 1.92
C ARG A 70 1.60 -16.11 1.09
N ASN A 71 2.69 -16.19 0.33
CA ASN A 71 3.01 -17.29 -0.60
C ASN A 71 2.01 -17.51 -1.75
N ARG A 72 1.19 -16.50 -2.04
CA ARG A 72 0.23 -16.49 -3.16
C ARG A 72 0.63 -15.54 -4.30
N GLY A 73 1.86 -15.04 -4.30
CA GLY A 73 2.36 -14.09 -5.30
C GLY A 73 1.83 -12.65 -5.19
N ILE A 74 1.02 -12.34 -4.16
CA ILE A 74 0.37 -11.02 -3.99
C ILE A 74 1.39 -9.87 -3.97
N GLY A 75 2.48 -10.00 -3.19
CA GLY A 75 3.50 -8.94 -3.12
C GLY A 75 4.15 -8.65 -4.48
N CYS A 76 4.43 -9.69 -5.26
CA CYS A 76 4.96 -9.56 -6.61
C CYS A 76 3.96 -8.85 -7.54
N TYR A 77 2.68 -9.23 -7.43
CA TYR A 77 1.60 -8.63 -8.22
C TYR A 77 1.41 -7.14 -7.94
N VAL A 78 1.46 -6.74 -6.66
CA VAL A 78 1.38 -5.33 -6.24
C VAL A 78 2.55 -4.53 -6.81
N ALA A 79 3.78 -5.04 -6.68
CA ALA A 79 4.97 -4.36 -7.19
C ALA A 79 4.97 -4.20 -8.72
N HIS A 80 4.54 -5.24 -9.46
CA HIS A 80 4.42 -5.17 -10.92
C HIS A 80 3.35 -4.18 -11.37
N THR A 81 2.20 -4.13 -10.68
CA THR A 81 1.06 -3.30 -11.10
C THR A 81 1.34 -1.80 -10.87
N HIS A 82 2.13 -1.43 -9.86
CA HIS A 82 2.52 -0.04 -9.64
C HIS A 82 3.26 0.58 -10.83
N SER A 83 4.00 -0.21 -11.62
CA SER A 83 4.71 0.31 -12.81
C SER A 83 3.76 0.82 -13.90
N TYR A 84 2.45 0.58 -13.78
CA TYR A 84 1.43 0.92 -14.78
C TYR A 84 0.28 1.77 -14.22
N LEU A 85 0.33 2.16 -12.94
CA LEU A 85 -0.63 3.04 -12.27
C LEU A 85 -0.04 4.43 -12.10
#